data_AF-A0A8C8R4V5-F1
#
_entry.id   AF-A0A8C8R4V5-F1
#
_cell.length_a   1.000
_cell.length_b   1.000
_cell.length_c   1.000
_cell.angle_alpha   90.00
_cell.angle_beta   90.00
_cell.angle_gamma   90.00
#
_symmetry.space_group_name_H-M   'P 1'
#
loop_
_entity.id
_entity.type
_entity.pdbx_description
1 polymer ?
#
loop_
_entity_poly.entity_id
_entity_poly.type
_entity_poly.pdbx_seq_one_letter_code
_entity_poly.pdbx_strand_id
1 'polypeptide(L)'
;MFLRSIVRHSVLPFAMRNGTKKGLFLTPHKRFPCRTLILSLAPKKQMPPNPTEKLDLDGWKTIMSPSRLQEEVSETPEGEEDSTLTAIREVVERWRLSGRSVPENISEEQLKILMEKPSNSSKLQYLKYLATKEKLKKATKIKKERKKEARMERQQQAKESETGKPRNTFLLQFWASSLQSLYKWRTAQSMIFGQPLVFDMAYENYMTCKEMNSAVYQLMECEGWNRRAVDPFHLHFCNFRIDGPYHKELAKRYGEAWDDLLATVTEQSHIDVFPRNKLIYLTADSPNVMKMFEHDKIYIIGSLVDKNTQTGLSLSQAKRLKLTTQRLPLEKYLNWGLGGKNLTLDQMIRILLVLKDTGDWMEALKFVPKRKQIRFTDSSLHLKNESDTGTRTKLFEFRNRQEQGKTHLQRTPAGSKH
;
A
#
# COMPACT_ATOMS: atom_id res chain seq x y z
N MET A 1 -40.00 36.23 8.31
CA MET A 1 -39.38 36.78 7.09
C MET A 1 -38.74 38.11 7.44
N PHE A 2 -37.44 38.26 7.24
CA PHE A 2 -36.77 39.43 6.66
C PHE A 2 -35.26 39.16 6.66
N LEU A 3 -34.74 38.90 5.46
CA LEU A 3 -33.32 38.74 5.16
C LEU A 3 -32.60 40.09 5.24
N ARG A 4 -31.40 40.10 5.81
CA ARG A 4 -30.39 41.10 5.49
C ARG A 4 -29.13 40.40 5.00
N SER A 5 -28.84 40.59 3.73
CA SER A 5 -27.61 40.18 3.07
C SER A 5 -26.47 41.08 3.55
N ILE A 6 -25.31 40.49 3.80
CA ILE A 6 -24.06 41.23 3.98
C ILE A 6 -23.12 40.76 2.86
N VAL A 7 -23.10 41.56 1.80
CA VAL A 7 -22.04 41.57 0.81
C VAL A 7 -20.84 42.26 1.45
N ARG A 8 -19.69 41.58 1.52
CA ARG A 8 -18.39 42.24 1.73
C ARG A 8 -17.52 42.00 0.50
N HIS A 9 -17.44 43.02 -0.33
CA HIS A 9 -16.35 43.19 -1.29
C HIS A 9 -15.03 43.37 -0.53
N SER A 10 -14.02 42.58 -0.88
CA SER A 10 -12.62 42.90 -0.58
C SER A 10 -11.88 43.08 -1.89
N VAL A 11 -11.70 44.34 -2.28
CA VAL A 11 -10.71 44.75 -3.28
C VAL A 11 -9.49 45.23 -2.48
N LEU A 12 -8.34 44.58 -2.68
CA LEU A 12 -7.03 45.23 -2.54
C LEU A 12 -6.05 44.50 -3.46
N PRO A 13 -5.45 45.21 -4.44
CA PRO A 13 -4.56 44.64 -5.44
C PRO A 13 -3.15 44.55 -4.87
N PHE A 14 -2.49 43.40 -5.02
CA PHE A 14 -1.05 43.31 -4.75
C PHE A 14 -0.28 43.48 -6.06
N ALA A 15 0.38 44.63 -6.16
CA ALA A 15 1.22 45.03 -7.28
C ALA A 15 2.47 44.14 -7.38
N MET A 16 2.77 43.68 -8.59
CA MET A 16 4.08 43.18 -8.96
C MET A 16 5.10 44.32 -8.97
N ARG A 17 6.26 44.11 -8.34
CA ARG A 17 7.50 44.83 -8.67
C ARG A 17 8.62 43.84 -8.94
N ASN A 18 9.25 44.04 -10.10
CA ASN A 18 10.38 43.29 -10.65
C ASN A 18 11.71 43.64 -9.97
N GLY A 19 12.63 42.67 -9.97
CA GLY A 19 14.09 42.83 -9.78
C GLY A 19 14.55 42.73 -8.32
N THR A 20 15.56 41.95 -7.93
CA THR A 20 16.75 41.43 -8.62
C THR A 20 17.26 40.15 -7.95
N LYS A 21 17.95 39.33 -8.74
CA LYS A 21 18.54 38.03 -8.40
C LYS A 21 19.58 38.13 -7.27
N LYS A 22 19.40 37.35 -6.19
CA LYS A 22 20.50 36.68 -5.48
C LYS A 22 20.03 35.27 -5.09
N GLY A 23 20.71 34.28 -5.67
CA GLY A 23 20.35 32.87 -5.53
C GLY A 23 20.66 32.32 -4.15
N LEU A 24 19.71 31.57 -3.61
CA LEU A 24 19.92 30.57 -2.55
C LEU A 24 19.03 29.38 -2.89
N PHE A 25 19.61 28.42 -3.61
CA PHE A 25 19.02 27.11 -3.84
C PHE A 25 18.92 26.37 -2.51
N LEU A 26 17.70 26.22 -1.97
CA LEU A 26 17.43 25.24 -0.92
C LEU A 26 16.84 23.99 -1.57
N THR A 27 17.71 23.02 -1.83
CA THR A 27 17.32 21.64 -2.12
C THR A 27 16.99 20.92 -0.81
N PRO A 28 15.92 20.11 -0.74
CA PRO A 28 15.82 19.07 0.26
C PRO A 28 15.92 17.71 -0.42
N HIS A 29 16.97 16.96 -0.12
CA HIS A 29 16.94 15.51 0.15
C HIS A 29 18.38 14.99 0.28
N LYS A 30 18.87 14.88 1.51
CA LYS A 30 20.02 14.02 1.81
C LYS A 30 19.60 12.57 1.57
N ARG A 31 20.12 11.99 0.49
CA ARG A 31 20.10 10.56 0.21
C ARG A 31 20.92 9.84 1.28
N PHE A 32 20.36 8.82 1.91
CA PHE A 32 21.14 7.83 2.65
C PHE A 32 21.88 6.94 1.63
N PRO A 33 23.21 6.79 1.69
CA PRO A 33 23.88 5.79 0.86
C PRO A 33 23.57 4.40 1.41
N CYS A 34 22.92 3.58 0.58
CA CYS A 34 22.85 2.13 0.76
C CYS A 34 24.28 1.58 0.81
N ARG A 35 24.67 0.97 1.94
CA ARG A 35 25.88 0.16 2.01
C ARG A 35 25.63 -1.15 1.25
N THR A 36 26.14 -1.22 0.03
CA THR A 36 26.34 -2.47 -0.71
C THR A 36 27.42 -3.27 0.03
N LEU A 37 27.07 -4.43 0.58
CA LEU A 37 28.07 -5.37 1.08
C LEU A 37 28.73 -6.04 -0.13
N ILE A 38 29.95 -5.63 -0.45
CA ILE A 38 30.85 -6.34 -1.35
C ILE A 38 31.49 -7.45 -0.51
N LEU A 39 31.19 -8.71 -0.83
CA LEU A 39 31.93 -9.87 -0.31
C LEU A 39 33.30 -9.90 -1.00
N SER A 40 34.31 -9.34 -0.33
CA SER A 40 35.71 -9.56 -0.71
C SER A 40 36.15 -10.95 -0.23
N LEU A 41 36.65 -11.79 -1.15
CA LEU A 41 37.42 -12.99 -0.79
C LEU A 41 38.69 -12.54 -0.06
N ALA A 42 38.82 -12.93 1.22
CA ALA A 42 40.08 -12.82 1.95
C ALA A 42 40.88 -14.14 1.86
N PRO A 43 42.23 -14.09 1.83
CA PRO A 43 43.07 -15.23 1.46
C PRO A 43 43.23 -16.21 2.61
N LYS A 44 43.29 -17.52 2.28
CA LYS A 44 43.62 -18.61 3.21
C LYS A 44 44.98 -18.38 3.86
N LYS A 45 45.00 -18.11 5.17
CA LYS A 45 46.19 -18.31 6.01
C LYS A 45 46.22 -19.77 6.45
N GLN A 46 47.30 -20.48 6.12
CA GLN A 46 47.58 -21.84 6.59
C GLN A 46 47.90 -21.80 8.09
N MET A 47 47.27 -22.66 8.88
CA MET A 47 47.70 -22.98 10.25
C MET A 47 48.52 -24.29 10.25
N PRO A 48 49.54 -24.40 11.12
CA PRO A 48 50.36 -25.61 11.26
C PRO A 48 49.58 -26.76 11.93
N PRO A 49 49.96 -28.03 11.69
CA PRO A 49 49.24 -29.19 12.21
C PRO A 49 49.63 -29.46 13.67
N ASN A 50 48.65 -29.77 14.51
CA ASN A 50 48.87 -30.34 15.84
C ASN A 50 47.79 -31.41 16.11
N PRO A 51 48.03 -32.36 17.03
CA PRO A 51 48.06 -33.78 16.74
C PRO A 51 46.68 -34.43 16.79
N THR A 52 46.52 -35.50 16.02
CA THR A 52 45.38 -36.41 16.01
C THR A 52 45.24 -37.14 17.36
N GLU A 53 44.41 -36.61 18.25
CA GLU A 53 43.69 -37.46 19.19
C GLU A 53 42.54 -38.13 18.45
N LYS A 54 42.60 -39.46 18.35
CA LYS A 54 41.50 -40.27 17.82
C LYS A 54 40.31 -40.14 18.78
N LEU A 55 39.32 -39.33 18.40
CA LEU A 55 37.99 -39.35 18.99
C LEU A 55 37.39 -40.74 18.80
N ASP A 56 37.10 -41.42 19.91
CA ASP A 56 36.38 -42.68 19.93
C ASP A 56 34.91 -42.44 19.52
N LEU A 57 34.60 -42.85 18.28
CA LEU A 57 33.29 -42.69 17.64
C LEU A 57 32.31 -43.80 18.05
N ASP A 58 32.77 -44.86 18.71
CA ASP A 58 31.94 -46.03 18.99
C ASP A 58 31.16 -45.86 20.32
N GLY A 59 31.67 -45.05 21.26
CA GLY A 59 30.88 -44.62 22.43
C GLY A 59 29.64 -43.79 22.07
N TRP A 60 29.69 -43.04 20.96
CA TRP A 60 28.59 -42.15 20.55
C TRP A 60 27.48 -42.85 19.76
N LYS A 61 27.80 -43.97 19.09
CA LYS A 61 26.80 -44.81 18.39
C LYS A 61 25.90 -45.58 19.36
N THR A 62 26.42 -45.93 20.53
CA THR A 62 25.68 -46.63 21.59
C THR A 62 24.61 -45.73 22.22
N ILE A 63 24.84 -44.41 22.28
CA ILE A 63 23.88 -43.43 22.81
C ILE A 63 22.77 -43.10 21.78
N MET A 64 23.00 -43.33 20.48
CA MET A 64 22.13 -42.89 19.38
C MET A 64 21.35 -44.01 18.68
N SER A 65 21.39 -45.25 19.15
CA SER A 65 20.64 -46.36 18.53
C SER A 65 19.25 -46.52 19.19
N PRO A 66 18.13 -46.32 18.45
CA PRO A 66 16.78 -46.47 18.99
C PRO A 66 16.37 -47.94 18.91
N SER A 67 16.87 -48.77 19.84
CA SER A 67 16.58 -50.21 19.81
C SER A 67 16.44 -50.79 21.22
N ARG A 68 15.40 -50.37 21.95
CA ARG A 68 14.67 -51.26 22.88
C ARG A 68 13.33 -50.61 23.24
N LEU A 69 12.28 -51.44 23.28
CA LEU A 69 10.86 -51.15 23.56
C LEU A 69 9.94 -51.02 22.32
N GLN A 70 9.77 -52.15 21.61
CA GLN A 70 8.45 -52.80 21.45
C GLN A 70 8.45 -53.93 22.49
N GLU A 71 7.43 -54.33 23.24
CA GLU A 71 5.95 -54.26 23.25
C GLU A 71 5.52 -53.81 24.69
N GLU A 72 4.33 -53.29 25.00
CA GLU A 72 2.98 -53.84 24.86
C GLU A 72 1.91 -52.73 24.98
N VAL A 73 0.73 -53.03 24.45
CA VAL A 73 -0.51 -52.25 24.46
C VAL A 73 -1.16 -52.25 25.84
N SER A 74 -1.62 -51.09 26.35
CA SER A 74 -2.93 -50.93 27.01
C SER A 74 -3.19 -49.49 27.47
N GLU A 75 -4.39 -49.02 27.10
CA GLU A 75 -5.27 -48.06 27.78
C GLU A 75 -4.76 -46.64 28.10
N THR A 76 -5.45 -45.64 27.52
CA THR A 76 -5.40 -44.23 27.91
C THR A 76 -5.63 -44.06 29.40
N PRO A 77 -4.83 -43.22 30.08
CA PRO A 77 -5.44 -42.13 30.83
C PRO A 77 -4.65 -40.82 30.69
N GLU A 78 -5.27 -39.74 31.14
CA GLU A 78 -4.88 -38.33 31.03
C GLU A 78 -3.47 -37.93 31.52
N GLY A 79 -2.59 -38.88 31.87
CA GLY A 79 -1.20 -38.67 32.28
C GLY A 79 -0.15 -38.72 31.14
N GLU A 80 -0.51 -39.14 29.93
CA GLU A 80 0.42 -39.15 28.78
C GLU A 80 0.73 -37.74 28.24
N GLU A 81 -0.22 -36.80 28.34
CA GLU A 81 0.01 -35.43 27.86
C GLU A 81 1.07 -34.69 28.67
N ASP A 82 1.09 -34.86 30.00
CA ASP A 82 2.05 -34.20 30.87
C ASP A 82 3.46 -34.79 30.74
N SER A 83 3.57 -36.11 30.58
CA SER A 83 4.87 -36.79 30.38
C SER A 83 5.51 -36.41 29.04
N THR A 84 4.71 -36.32 27.98
CA THR A 84 5.16 -35.89 26.65
C THR A 84 5.51 -34.40 26.60
N LEU A 85 4.77 -33.53 27.29
CA LEU A 85 5.11 -32.11 27.44
C LEU A 85 6.43 -31.92 28.21
N THR A 86 6.67 -32.74 29.22
CA THR A 86 7.92 -32.74 30.00
C THR A 86 9.10 -33.16 29.12
N ALA A 87 8.95 -34.22 28.32
CA ALA A 87 9.96 -34.66 27.37
C ALA A 87 10.31 -33.57 26.32
N ILE A 88 9.31 -32.80 25.84
CA ILE A 88 9.55 -31.68 24.92
C ILE A 88 10.31 -30.54 25.61
N ARG A 89 9.99 -30.22 26.87
CA ARG A 89 10.73 -29.21 27.64
C ARG A 89 12.19 -29.61 27.81
N GLU A 90 12.47 -30.87 28.10
CA GLU A 90 13.85 -31.38 28.19
C GLU A 90 14.60 -31.29 26.84
N VAL A 91 13.94 -31.62 25.73
CA VAL A 91 14.52 -31.46 24.38
C VAL A 91 14.85 -30.00 24.09
N VAL A 92 13.99 -29.07 24.51
CA VAL A 92 14.22 -27.64 24.35
C VAL A 92 15.39 -27.15 25.21
N GLU A 93 15.49 -27.60 26.47
CA GLU A 93 16.63 -27.28 27.34
C GLU A 93 17.94 -27.85 26.78
N ARG A 94 17.92 -29.08 26.26
CA ARG A 94 19.06 -29.68 25.57
C ARG A 94 19.51 -28.82 24.39
N TRP A 95 18.57 -28.23 23.65
CA TRP A 95 18.90 -27.31 22.56
C TRP A 95 19.43 -25.96 23.03
N ARG A 96 18.97 -25.46 24.18
CA ARG A 96 19.54 -24.26 24.82
C ARG A 96 20.99 -24.50 25.23
N LEU A 97 21.28 -25.63 25.87
CA LEU A 97 22.64 -26.05 26.25
C LEU A 97 23.56 -26.23 25.03
N SER A 98 23.01 -26.70 23.90
CA SER A 98 23.76 -26.82 22.64
C SER A 98 24.05 -25.48 21.93
N GLY A 99 23.73 -24.34 22.56
CA GLY A 99 23.99 -22.99 22.02
C GLY A 99 23.07 -22.60 20.85
N ARG A 100 21.98 -23.34 20.61
CA ARG A 100 21.01 -23.00 19.56
C ARG A 100 20.09 -21.87 20.03
N SER A 101 19.60 -21.08 19.08
CA SER A 101 18.73 -19.94 19.39
C SER A 101 17.33 -20.40 19.82
N VAL A 102 17.11 -20.41 21.13
CA VAL A 102 15.85 -20.77 21.80
C VAL A 102 15.32 -19.54 22.57
N PRO A 103 14.00 -19.32 22.64
CA PRO A 103 13.39 -18.27 23.47
C PRO A 103 13.69 -18.41 24.96
N GLU A 104 13.59 -17.32 25.72
CA GLU A 104 13.76 -17.35 27.18
C GLU A 104 12.53 -17.95 27.88
N ASN A 105 11.32 -17.54 27.48
CA ASN A 105 10.06 -18.03 28.03
C ASN A 105 9.19 -18.65 26.93
N ILE A 106 8.71 -19.88 27.13
CA ILE A 106 7.85 -20.62 26.20
C ILE A 106 6.52 -20.89 26.90
N SER A 107 5.40 -20.52 26.26
CA SER A 107 4.06 -20.79 26.78
C SER A 107 3.61 -22.23 26.48
N GLU A 108 2.67 -22.75 27.28
CA GLU A 108 2.12 -24.12 27.11
C GLU A 108 1.47 -24.32 25.74
N GLU A 109 0.81 -23.31 25.19
CA GLU A 109 0.27 -23.31 23.83
C GLU A 109 1.37 -23.50 22.77
N GLN A 110 2.55 -22.89 22.97
CA GLN A 110 3.68 -23.02 22.04
C GLN A 110 4.33 -24.39 22.13
N LEU A 111 4.29 -25.03 23.30
CA LEU A 111 4.72 -26.42 23.50
C LEU A 111 3.78 -27.39 22.77
N LYS A 112 2.46 -27.18 22.82
CA LYS A 112 1.49 -27.96 22.02
C LYS A 112 1.74 -27.83 20.51
N ILE A 113 2.04 -26.63 20.01
CA ILE A 113 2.41 -26.42 18.59
C ILE A 113 3.74 -27.12 18.22
N LEU A 114 4.69 -27.21 19.16
CA LEU A 114 5.95 -27.95 18.95
C LEU A 114 5.72 -29.45 18.86
N MET A 115 4.75 -29.98 19.61
CA MET A 115 4.34 -31.38 19.57
C MET A 115 3.77 -31.75 18.21
N GLU A 116 2.88 -30.91 17.66
CA GLU A 116 2.20 -31.12 16.38
C GLU A 116 3.16 -31.18 15.18
N LYS A 117 4.41 -30.70 15.32
CA LYS A 117 5.41 -30.73 14.26
C LYS A 117 6.12 -32.09 14.19
N PRO A 118 6.09 -32.81 13.05
CA PRO A 118 6.63 -34.16 12.96
C PRO A 118 8.16 -34.23 12.92
N SER A 119 8.86 -33.19 12.44
CA SER A 119 10.31 -33.21 12.26
C SER A 119 11.07 -32.31 13.24
N ASN A 120 12.20 -32.80 13.75
CA ASN A 120 13.13 -32.03 14.59
C ASN A 120 13.66 -30.75 13.90
N SER A 121 13.80 -30.76 12.57
CA SER A 121 14.21 -29.57 11.81
C SER A 121 13.13 -28.48 11.82
N SER A 122 11.86 -28.86 11.67
CA SER A 122 10.71 -27.95 11.74
C SER A 122 10.50 -27.38 13.14
N LYS A 123 10.68 -28.21 14.18
CA LYS A 123 10.67 -27.77 15.59
C LYS A 123 11.76 -26.72 15.84
N LEU A 124 12.99 -26.99 15.39
CA LEU A 124 14.10 -26.05 15.52
C LEU A 124 13.86 -24.74 14.73
N GLN A 125 13.28 -24.81 13.53
CA GLN A 125 12.92 -23.62 12.75
C GLN A 125 11.86 -22.77 13.46
N TYR A 126 10.88 -23.41 14.11
CA TYR A 126 9.87 -22.72 14.90
C TYR A 126 10.47 -22.04 16.14
N LEU A 127 11.36 -22.71 16.88
CA LEU A 127 12.07 -22.09 18.01
C LEU A 127 12.95 -20.93 17.58
N LYS A 128 13.65 -21.05 16.46
CA LYS A 128 14.41 -19.93 15.86
C LYS A 128 13.48 -18.75 15.54
N TYR A 129 12.31 -19.02 14.97
CA TYR A 129 11.30 -18.00 14.70
C TYR A 129 10.84 -17.30 15.99
N LEU A 130 10.53 -18.07 17.04
CA LEU A 130 10.14 -17.53 18.35
C LEU A 130 11.25 -16.68 18.98
N ALA A 131 12.50 -17.15 18.96
CA ALA A 131 13.64 -16.43 19.51
C ALA A 131 13.89 -15.11 18.75
N THR A 132 13.72 -15.14 17.42
CA THR A 132 13.80 -13.93 16.58
C THR A 132 12.69 -12.94 16.92
N LYS A 133 11.46 -13.44 17.12
CA LYS A 133 10.30 -12.63 17.51
C LYS A 133 10.49 -12.00 18.90
N GLU A 134 11.09 -12.71 19.84
CA GLU A 134 11.39 -12.20 21.18
C GLU A 134 12.46 -11.10 21.14
N LYS A 135 13.57 -11.34 20.42
CA LYS A 135 14.62 -10.32 20.22
C LYS A 135 14.04 -9.05 19.59
N LEU A 136 13.15 -9.18 18.60
CA LEU A 136 12.42 -8.05 18.01
C LEU A 136 11.53 -7.33 19.02
N LYS A 137 10.79 -8.06 19.87
CA LYS A 137 9.99 -7.46 20.95
C LYS A 137 10.85 -6.69 21.96
N LYS A 138 11.98 -7.26 22.40
CA LYS A 138 12.92 -6.58 23.31
C LYS A 138 13.52 -5.33 22.66
N ALA A 139 14.01 -5.43 21.42
CA ALA A 139 14.56 -4.29 20.69
C ALA A 139 13.53 -3.17 20.47
N THR A 140 12.26 -3.52 20.19
CA THR A 140 11.19 -2.53 20.06
C THR A 140 10.81 -1.89 21.39
N LYS A 141 10.83 -2.62 22.51
CA LYS A 141 10.62 -2.07 23.87
C LYS A 141 11.71 -1.07 24.24
N ILE A 142 12.99 -1.45 24.09
CA ILE A 142 14.14 -0.56 24.33
C ILE A 142 14.06 0.68 23.44
N LYS A 143 13.71 0.53 22.15
CA LYS A 143 13.55 1.67 21.24
C LYS A 143 12.39 2.61 21.66
N LYS A 144 11.32 2.07 22.26
CA LYS A 144 10.21 2.88 22.78
C LYS A 144 10.61 3.63 24.05
N GLU A 145 11.31 2.97 24.98
CA GLU A 145 11.82 3.58 26.22
C GLU A 145 12.79 4.72 25.92
N ARG A 146 13.81 4.48 25.08
CA ARG A 146 14.74 5.53 24.63
C ARG A 146 14.04 6.72 23.97
N LYS A 147 12.96 6.49 23.22
CA LYS A 147 12.16 7.57 22.62
C LYS A 147 11.34 8.34 23.66
N LYS A 148 10.86 7.68 24.71
CA LYS A 148 10.16 8.34 25.81
C LYS A 148 11.13 9.19 26.63
N GLU A 149 12.28 8.64 27.01
CA GLU A 149 13.36 9.36 27.70
C GLU A 149 13.78 10.61 26.91
N ALA A 150 14.13 10.46 25.64
CA ALA A 150 14.48 11.60 24.79
C ALA A 150 13.35 12.64 24.62
N ARG A 151 12.07 12.23 24.73
CA ARG A 151 10.93 13.16 24.72
C ARG A 151 10.83 13.92 26.05
N MET A 152 11.05 13.24 27.17
CA MET A 152 11.06 13.84 28.51
C MET A 152 12.22 14.82 28.67
N GLU A 153 13.42 14.45 28.23
CA GLU A 153 14.60 15.33 28.23
C GLU A 153 14.34 16.59 27.38
N ARG A 154 13.77 16.45 26.18
CA ARG A 154 13.39 17.61 25.35
C ARG A 154 12.33 18.48 26.02
N GLN A 155 11.39 17.90 26.74
CA GLN A 155 10.39 18.67 27.48
C GLN A 155 10.99 19.40 28.68
N GLN A 156 11.94 18.80 29.39
CA GLN A 156 12.67 19.44 30.47
C GLN A 156 13.54 20.59 29.94
N GLN A 157 14.32 20.37 28.88
CA GLN A 157 15.10 21.42 28.20
C GLN A 157 14.21 22.54 27.65
N ALA A 158 13.02 22.21 27.13
CA ALA A 158 12.05 23.23 26.69
C ALA A 158 11.52 24.06 27.86
N LYS A 159 11.19 23.44 29.00
CA LYS A 159 10.74 24.16 30.21
C LYS A 159 11.83 25.05 30.80
N GLU A 160 13.08 24.58 30.85
CA GLU A 160 14.22 25.37 31.33
C GLU A 160 14.57 26.54 30.39
N SER A 161 14.37 26.37 29.08
CA SER A 161 14.55 27.44 28.08
C SER A 161 13.35 28.38 27.92
N GLU A 162 12.15 27.98 28.37
CA GLU A 162 10.94 28.81 28.39
C GLU A 162 10.92 29.82 29.54
N THR A 163 11.69 29.61 30.61
CA THR A 163 11.83 30.54 31.74
C THR A 163 12.43 31.91 31.38
N GLY A 164 12.90 32.11 30.13
CA GLY A 164 13.49 33.36 29.67
C GLY A 164 13.04 33.88 28.28
N LYS A 165 12.04 33.27 27.62
CA LYS A 165 11.56 33.72 26.30
C LYS A 165 10.21 34.43 26.39
N PRO A 166 10.05 35.63 25.78
CA PRO A 166 8.75 36.28 25.73
C PRO A 166 7.77 35.43 24.90
N ARG A 167 6.62 35.08 25.50
CA ARG A 167 5.51 34.34 24.86
C ARG A 167 4.92 35.05 23.63
N ASN A 168 5.19 36.35 23.48
CA ASN A 168 4.66 37.18 22.40
C ASN A 168 5.73 37.40 21.33
N THR A 169 5.99 36.38 20.53
CA THR A 169 6.59 36.60 19.20
C THR A 169 5.47 37.03 18.25
N PHE A 170 5.69 38.01 17.37
CA PHE A 170 4.71 38.42 16.34
C PHE A 170 4.23 37.23 15.48
N LEU A 171 5.05 36.17 15.40
CA LEU A 171 4.72 34.91 14.76
C LEU A 171 4.18 33.92 15.80
N LEU A 172 2.88 33.60 15.71
CA LEU A 172 2.29 32.50 16.47
C LEU A 172 3.04 31.20 16.15
N GLN A 173 3.61 30.55 17.17
CA GLN A 173 4.21 29.24 17.01
C GLN A 173 3.12 28.20 16.73
N PHE A 174 3.14 27.65 15.51
CA PHE A 174 2.27 26.54 15.15
C PHE A 174 2.78 25.25 15.77
N TRP A 175 2.13 24.81 16.85
CA TRP A 175 2.39 23.53 17.48
C TRP A 175 1.78 22.39 16.66
N ALA A 176 2.41 21.20 16.74
CA ALA A 176 1.87 20.01 16.08
C ALA A 176 0.45 19.66 16.55
N SER A 177 0.09 19.95 17.81
CA SER A 177 -1.27 19.79 18.35
C SER A 177 -2.28 20.73 17.70
N SER A 178 -1.91 21.99 17.48
CA SER A 178 -2.74 22.97 16.76
C SER A 178 -3.00 22.51 15.33
N LEU A 179 -1.98 21.94 14.68
CA LEU A 179 -2.11 21.39 13.33
C LEU A 179 -3.06 20.18 13.27
N GLN A 180 -3.02 19.29 14.28
CA GLN A 180 -3.98 18.17 14.36
C GLN A 180 -5.41 18.65 14.54
N SER A 181 -5.62 19.71 15.34
CA SER A 181 -6.93 20.31 15.54
C SER A 181 -7.47 20.92 14.24
N LEU A 182 -6.61 21.62 13.48
CA LEU A 182 -6.94 22.13 12.16
C LEU A 182 -7.33 21.02 11.18
N TYR A 183 -6.58 19.91 11.17
CA TYR A 183 -6.89 18.77 10.32
C TYR A 183 -8.22 18.12 10.68
N LYS A 184 -8.47 17.86 11.98
CA LYS A 184 -9.75 17.35 12.46
C LYS A 184 -10.91 18.26 12.04
N TRP A 185 -10.75 19.58 12.19
CA TRP A 185 -11.76 20.55 11.78
C TRP A 185 -12.06 20.47 10.28
N ARG A 186 -11.02 20.41 9.44
CA ARG A 186 -11.19 20.31 7.97
C ARG A 186 -11.89 19.02 7.57
N THR A 187 -11.56 17.89 8.19
CA THR A 187 -12.25 16.63 7.93
C THR A 187 -13.69 16.65 8.45
N ALA A 188 -13.96 17.27 9.60
CA ALA A 188 -15.33 17.43 10.09
C ALA A 188 -16.17 18.33 9.16
N GLN A 189 -15.58 19.38 8.61
CA GLN A 189 -16.23 20.22 7.60
C GLN A 189 -16.50 19.44 6.30
N SER A 190 -15.57 18.58 5.87
CA SER A 190 -15.78 17.75 4.69
C SER A 190 -16.89 16.72 4.88
N MET A 191 -17.20 16.27 6.10
CA MET A 191 -18.37 15.40 6.33
C MET A 191 -19.71 16.06 5.99
N ILE A 192 -19.79 17.38 6.12
CA ILE A 192 -21.03 18.14 5.87
C ILE A 192 -21.08 18.64 4.42
N PHE A 193 -19.98 19.21 3.94
CA PHE A 193 -19.95 19.95 2.67
C PHE A 193 -19.03 19.32 1.61
N GLY A 194 -18.23 18.32 2.00
CA GLY A 194 -17.25 17.72 1.12
C GLY A 194 -17.86 16.78 0.09
N GLN A 195 -17.18 16.65 -1.05
CA GLN A 195 -17.52 15.67 -2.07
C GLN A 195 -17.39 14.24 -1.49
N PRO A 196 -18.39 13.35 -1.65
CA PRO A 196 -18.28 11.97 -1.20
C PRO A 196 -17.28 11.16 -2.04
N LEU A 197 -16.44 10.39 -1.37
CA LEU A 197 -15.59 9.35 -1.95
C LEU A 197 -15.92 8.02 -1.27
N VAL A 198 -16.34 7.04 -2.07
CA VAL A 198 -16.82 5.76 -1.56
C VAL A 198 -15.74 4.70 -1.67
N PHE A 199 -15.52 3.98 -0.57
CA PHE A 199 -14.79 2.73 -0.52
C PHE A 199 -15.78 1.58 -0.38
N ASP A 200 -15.82 0.71 -1.39
CA ASP A 200 -16.74 -0.43 -1.46
C ASP A 200 -16.13 -1.66 -0.77
N MET A 201 -16.71 -2.06 0.36
CA MET A 201 -16.20 -3.11 1.24
C MET A 201 -16.79 -4.50 0.95
N ALA A 202 -17.44 -4.69 -0.19
CA ALA A 202 -18.07 -5.96 -0.59
C ALA A 202 -17.07 -7.09 -0.96
N TYR A 203 -15.76 -6.86 -0.80
CA TYR A 203 -14.70 -7.76 -1.26
C TYR A 203 -14.14 -8.72 -0.21
N GLU A 204 -14.80 -8.81 0.93
CA GLU A 204 -14.36 -9.63 2.07
C GLU A 204 -14.01 -11.07 1.68
N ASN A 205 -14.90 -11.74 0.94
CA ASN A 205 -14.77 -13.16 0.60
C ASN A 205 -13.69 -13.44 -0.46
N TYR A 206 -13.15 -12.39 -1.08
CA TYR A 206 -12.17 -12.51 -2.16
C TYR A 206 -10.72 -12.32 -1.68
N MET A 207 -10.51 -12.05 -0.39
CA MET A 207 -9.18 -11.79 0.17
C MET A 207 -8.80 -12.79 1.25
N THR A 208 -7.53 -13.19 1.23
CA THR A 208 -6.95 -13.92 2.36
C THR A 208 -6.77 -13.00 3.58
N CYS A 209 -6.58 -13.57 4.78
CA CYS A 209 -6.32 -12.77 6.00
C CYS A 209 -5.10 -11.83 5.85
N LYS A 210 -4.08 -12.22 5.07
CA LYS A 210 -2.90 -11.38 4.83
C LYS A 210 -3.21 -10.20 3.91
N GLU A 211 -4.06 -10.41 2.92
CA GLU A 211 -4.52 -9.37 1.98
C GLU A 211 -5.50 -8.43 2.67
N MET A 212 -6.42 -8.96 3.47
CA MET A 212 -7.31 -8.18 4.34
C MET A 212 -6.52 -7.22 5.23
N ASN A 213 -5.49 -7.72 5.93
CA ASN A 213 -4.60 -6.88 6.73
C ASN A 213 -3.90 -5.79 5.91
N SER A 214 -3.58 -6.07 4.65
CA SER A 214 -2.96 -5.10 3.74
C SER A 214 -3.97 -4.07 3.25
N ALA A 215 -5.22 -4.47 2.98
CA ALA A 215 -6.32 -3.59 2.60
C ALA A 215 -6.65 -2.60 3.71
N VAL A 216 -6.78 -3.09 4.95
CA VAL A 216 -6.98 -2.24 6.14
C VAL A 216 -5.85 -1.24 6.30
N TYR A 217 -4.59 -1.66 6.15
CA TYR A 217 -3.45 -0.74 6.22
C TYR A 217 -3.54 0.36 5.14
N GLN A 218 -3.90 0.01 3.91
CA GLN A 218 -4.07 1.01 2.85
C GLN A 218 -5.24 1.95 3.11
N LEU A 219 -6.36 1.47 3.66
CA LEU A 219 -7.49 2.32 4.06
C LEU A 219 -7.10 3.32 5.15
N MET A 220 -6.29 2.90 6.13
CA MET A 220 -5.75 3.81 7.15
C MET A 220 -4.85 4.88 6.54
N GLU A 221 -4.00 4.50 5.58
CA GLU A 221 -3.21 5.48 4.83
C GLU A 221 -4.11 6.43 4.04
N CYS A 222 -5.19 5.94 3.44
CA CYS A 222 -6.15 6.77 2.71
C CYS A 222 -6.75 7.85 3.61
N GLU A 223 -7.25 7.46 4.77
CA GLU A 223 -7.75 8.36 5.80
C GLU A 223 -6.70 9.41 6.18
N GLY A 224 -5.46 8.98 6.44
CA GLY A 224 -4.37 9.87 6.81
C GLY A 224 -4.00 10.87 5.71
N TRP A 225 -4.03 10.46 4.43
CA TRP A 225 -3.82 11.37 3.30
C TRP A 225 -4.97 12.36 3.14
N ASN A 226 -6.21 11.89 3.25
CA ASN A 226 -7.40 12.73 3.16
C ASN A 226 -7.43 13.80 4.26
N ARG A 227 -7.12 13.42 5.50
CA ARG A 227 -7.04 14.32 6.66
C ARG A 227 -6.06 15.48 6.48
N ARG A 228 -4.95 15.24 5.76
CA ARG A 228 -3.92 16.26 5.49
C ARG A 228 -4.22 17.12 4.26
N ALA A 229 -5.21 16.76 3.45
CA ALA A 229 -5.46 17.38 2.16
C ALA A 229 -6.12 18.76 2.29
N VAL A 230 -5.70 19.70 1.42
CA VAL A 230 -6.43 20.86 0.89
C VAL A 230 -7.92 20.93 1.26
N ASP A 231 -8.64 20.21 0.43
CA ASP A 231 -10.06 20.04 0.49
C ASP A 231 -10.33 18.52 0.59
N PRO A 232 -10.48 17.97 1.81
CA PRO A 232 -10.69 16.55 2.00
C PRO A 232 -11.99 16.06 1.35
N PHE A 233 -12.03 14.78 0.96
CA PHE A 233 -13.28 14.10 0.65
C PHE A 233 -14.06 13.78 1.93
N HIS A 234 -15.37 13.64 1.81
CA HIS A 234 -16.15 12.88 2.77
C HIS A 234 -15.95 11.39 2.48
N LEU A 235 -15.24 10.66 3.34
CA LEU A 235 -15.03 9.23 3.13
C LEU A 235 -16.27 8.45 3.55
N HIS A 236 -16.75 7.57 2.67
CA HIS A 236 -17.83 6.64 2.92
C HIS A 236 -17.35 5.21 2.80
N PHE A 237 -17.54 4.41 3.84
CA PHE A 237 -17.32 2.96 3.82
C PHE A 237 -18.67 2.29 3.66
N CYS A 238 -18.99 1.85 2.44
CA CYS A 238 -20.26 1.18 2.10
C CYS A 238 -20.07 -0.33 2.02
N ASN A 239 -21.18 -1.08 2.11
CA ASN A 239 -21.17 -2.55 2.23
C ASN A 239 -20.29 -3.03 3.40
N PHE A 240 -20.20 -2.22 4.47
CA PHE A 240 -19.36 -2.50 5.61
C PHE A 240 -20.12 -3.37 6.62
N ARG A 241 -19.82 -4.68 6.66
CA ARG A 241 -20.49 -5.58 7.61
C ARG A 241 -19.96 -5.37 9.03
N ILE A 242 -20.85 -5.04 9.96
CA ILE A 242 -20.52 -4.99 11.39
C ILE A 242 -20.09 -6.41 11.84
N ASP A 243 -19.06 -6.46 12.66
CA ASP A 243 -18.36 -7.69 13.09
C ASP A 243 -17.77 -8.56 11.97
N GLY A 244 -17.69 -8.01 10.76
CA GLY A 244 -16.88 -8.53 9.67
C GLY A 244 -15.38 -8.46 9.97
N PRO A 245 -14.54 -9.12 9.15
CA PRO A 245 -13.09 -9.09 9.23
C PRO A 245 -12.52 -7.69 8.98
N TYR A 246 -13.14 -6.87 8.12
CA TYR A 246 -12.78 -5.45 8.02
C TYR A 246 -12.98 -4.75 9.35
N HIS A 247 -14.15 -4.90 9.98
CA HIS A 247 -14.46 -4.29 11.27
C HIS A 247 -13.47 -4.73 12.36
N LYS A 248 -13.26 -6.05 12.50
CA LYS A 248 -12.34 -6.62 13.49
C LYS A 248 -10.91 -6.11 13.34
N GLU A 249 -10.39 -6.05 12.11
CA GLU A 249 -9.03 -5.55 11.90
C GLU A 249 -8.93 -4.03 12.00
N LEU A 250 -9.93 -3.25 11.56
CA LEU A 250 -9.93 -1.79 11.73
C LEU A 250 -10.02 -1.41 13.22
N ALA A 251 -10.96 -1.99 13.96
CA ALA A 251 -11.13 -1.74 15.40
C ALA A 251 -9.85 -2.10 16.18
N LYS A 252 -9.21 -3.22 15.85
CA LYS A 252 -7.92 -3.62 16.45
C LYS A 252 -6.78 -2.64 16.18
N ARG A 253 -6.78 -1.96 15.02
CA ARG A 253 -5.68 -1.07 14.60
C ARG A 253 -5.89 0.36 15.10
N TYR A 254 -7.11 0.86 15.04
CA TYR A 254 -7.47 2.17 15.56
C TYR A 254 -7.62 2.18 17.09
N GLY A 255 -8.02 1.06 17.70
CA GLY A 255 -8.32 1.00 19.12
C GLY A 255 -9.44 1.97 19.47
N GLU A 256 -9.23 2.75 20.54
CA GLU A 256 -10.16 3.81 20.99
C GLU A 256 -10.39 4.90 19.92
N ALA A 257 -9.46 5.08 18.98
CA ALA A 257 -9.60 6.10 17.93
C ALA A 257 -10.56 5.69 16.79
N TRP A 258 -11.17 4.50 16.86
CA TRP A 258 -12.15 4.04 15.87
C TRP A 258 -13.43 4.88 15.94
N ASP A 259 -13.90 5.17 17.15
CA ASP A 259 -15.12 5.96 17.36
C ASP A 259 -14.92 7.44 16.99
N ASP A 260 -13.67 7.90 17.03
CA ASP A 260 -13.22 9.24 16.63
C ASP A 260 -13.02 9.39 15.10
N LEU A 261 -13.27 8.34 14.32
CA LEU A 261 -13.02 8.35 12.88
C LEU A 261 -14.05 9.25 12.16
N LEU A 262 -13.56 10.30 11.51
CA LEU A 262 -14.37 11.23 10.72
C LEU A 262 -14.65 10.67 9.31
N ALA A 263 -15.35 9.54 9.27
CA ALA A 263 -15.83 8.90 8.05
C ALA A 263 -17.22 8.31 8.28
N THR A 264 -18.06 8.27 7.25
CA THR A 264 -19.37 7.63 7.34
C THR A 264 -19.24 6.15 7.06
N VAL A 265 -19.52 5.30 8.05
CA VAL A 265 -19.51 3.84 7.92
C VAL A 265 -20.95 3.34 7.85
N THR A 266 -21.26 2.53 6.85
CA THR A 266 -22.62 2.01 6.63
C THR A 266 -22.60 0.58 6.05
N GLU A 267 -23.53 -0.25 6.52
CA GLU A 267 -23.76 -1.58 5.97
C GLU A 267 -24.45 -1.52 4.59
N GLN A 268 -25.10 -0.41 4.28
CA GLN A 268 -25.87 -0.23 3.05
C GLN A 268 -24.97 -0.15 1.80
N SER A 269 -25.54 -0.51 0.66
CA SER A 269 -24.86 -0.39 -0.63
C SER A 269 -24.75 1.07 -1.05
N HIS A 270 -23.70 1.38 -1.81
CA HIS A 270 -23.48 2.72 -2.35
C HIS A 270 -24.60 3.21 -3.27
N ILE A 271 -25.43 2.31 -3.81
CA ILE A 271 -26.60 2.64 -4.64
C ILE A 271 -27.79 3.10 -3.79
N ASP A 272 -27.91 2.57 -2.58
CA ASP A 272 -29.01 2.90 -1.68
C ASP A 272 -28.75 4.24 -0.98
N VAL A 273 -27.47 4.57 -0.75
CA VAL A 273 -27.03 5.80 -0.09
C VAL A 273 -26.98 6.99 -1.04
N PHE A 274 -26.67 6.77 -2.32
CA PHE A 274 -26.41 7.84 -3.28
C PHE A 274 -27.18 7.69 -4.59
N PRO A 275 -27.52 8.80 -5.25
CA PRO A 275 -28.23 8.74 -6.53
C PRO A 275 -27.35 8.11 -7.61
N ARG A 276 -27.85 7.02 -8.20
CA ARG A 276 -27.13 6.16 -9.16
C ARG A 276 -26.48 6.91 -10.32
N ASN A 277 -27.13 7.95 -10.83
CA ASN A 277 -26.63 8.75 -11.96
C ASN A 277 -25.37 9.58 -11.63
N LYS A 278 -25.06 9.77 -10.34
CA LYS A 278 -23.82 10.43 -9.90
C LYS A 278 -22.68 9.46 -9.64
N LEU A 279 -22.95 8.16 -9.54
CA LEU A 279 -21.96 7.15 -9.18
C LEU A 279 -21.08 6.76 -10.37
N ILE A 280 -19.76 6.84 -10.16
CA ILE A 280 -18.75 6.36 -11.11
C ILE A 280 -17.87 5.34 -10.40
N TYR A 281 -17.92 4.09 -10.87
CA TYR A 281 -17.06 3.04 -10.36
C TYR A 281 -15.69 3.07 -11.04
N LEU A 282 -14.64 3.31 -10.25
CA LEU A 282 -13.27 3.34 -10.75
C LEU A 282 -12.69 1.92 -10.77
N THR A 283 -12.35 1.44 -11.96
CA THR A 283 -11.73 0.13 -12.16
C THR A 283 -10.78 0.15 -13.35
N ALA A 284 -9.61 -0.47 -13.21
CA ALA A 284 -8.59 -0.49 -14.27
C ALA A 284 -9.06 -1.20 -15.54
N ASP A 285 -10.00 -2.13 -15.40
CA ASP A 285 -10.55 -2.95 -16.50
C ASP A 285 -11.66 -2.24 -17.28
N SER A 286 -12.07 -1.03 -16.87
CA SER A 286 -13.13 -0.30 -17.57
C SER A 286 -12.71 0.07 -19.00
N PRO A 287 -13.59 -0.10 -20.01
CA PRO A 287 -13.31 0.38 -21.36
C PRO A 287 -13.28 1.91 -21.45
N ASN A 288 -14.00 2.60 -20.55
CA ASN A 288 -14.11 4.06 -20.57
C ASN A 288 -12.95 4.70 -19.83
N VAL A 289 -12.23 5.60 -20.50
CA VAL A 289 -11.11 6.35 -19.92
C VAL A 289 -11.61 7.64 -19.29
N MET A 290 -11.25 7.88 -18.02
CA MET A 290 -11.52 9.13 -17.32
C MET A 290 -10.71 10.26 -17.97
N LYS A 291 -11.39 11.29 -18.48
CA LYS A 291 -10.75 12.43 -19.15
C LYS A 291 -10.47 13.59 -18.20
N MET A 292 -11.44 13.90 -17.36
CA MET A 292 -11.40 14.99 -16.39
C MET A 292 -12.03 14.53 -15.07
N PHE A 293 -11.66 15.21 -14.00
CA PHE A 293 -12.29 15.03 -12.69
C PHE A 293 -13.55 15.89 -12.62
N GLU A 294 -14.65 15.29 -12.20
CA GLU A 294 -15.98 15.89 -12.13
C GLU A 294 -16.38 16.03 -10.65
N HIS A 295 -16.50 17.26 -10.16
CA HIS A 295 -16.81 17.55 -8.75
C HIS A 295 -18.28 17.25 -8.37
N ASP A 296 -19.17 17.09 -9.35
CA ASP A 296 -20.59 16.72 -9.12
C ASP A 296 -20.82 15.19 -9.02
N LYS A 297 -19.79 14.40 -9.34
CA LYS A 297 -19.84 12.92 -9.32
C LYS A 297 -19.33 12.36 -8.00
N ILE A 298 -19.70 11.12 -7.74
CA ILE A 298 -19.29 10.35 -6.57
C ILE A 298 -18.50 9.16 -7.08
N TYR A 299 -17.21 9.16 -6.77
CA TYR A 299 -16.29 8.11 -7.19
C TYR A 299 -16.32 6.95 -6.20
N ILE A 300 -16.36 5.72 -6.73
CA ILE A 300 -16.30 4.48 -5.95
C ILE A 300 -14.97 3.79 -6.24
N ILE A 301 -14.26 3.40 -5.18
CA ILE A 301 -13.06 2.57 -5.22
C ILE A 301 -13.36 1.25 -4.51
N GLY A 302 -13.14 0.12 -5.18
CA GLY A 302 -13.26 -1.20 -4.56
C GLY A 302 -12.15 -1.42 -3.53
N SER A 303 -12.50 -1.72 -2.26
CA SER A 303 -11.55 -1.93 -1.15
C SER A 303 -10.84 -3.29 -1.21
N LEU A 304 -10.32 -3.65 -2.37
CA LEU A 304 -9.72 -4.95 -2.65
C LEU A 304 -8.20 -4.82 -2.74
N VAL A 305 -7.47 -5.70 -2.04
CA VAL A 305 -6.04 -5.89 -2.24
C VAL A 305 -5.81 -7.31 -2.72
N ASP A 306 -5.49 -7.44 -4.00
CA ASP A 306 -5.21 -8.73 -4.61
C ASP A 306 -3.76 -8.78 -5.11
N LYS A 307 -2.98 -9.71 -4.58
CA LYS A 307 -1.60 -9.94 -5.04
C LYS A 307 -1.55 -10.74 -6.35
N ASN A 308 -2.59 -11.52 -6.61
CA ASN A 308 -2.76 -12.39 -7.78
C ASN A 308 -3.90 -11.88 -8.67
N THR A 309 -3.94 -10.57 -8.93
CA THR A 309 -4.81 -9.86 -9.90
C THR A 309 -5.95 -10.72 -10.49
N GLN A 310 -7.06 -10.82 -9.77
CA GLN A 310 -8.33 -11.30 -10.31
C GLN A 310 -8.92 -10.22 -11.21
N THR A 311 -8.70 -10.35 -12.52
CA THR A 311 -9.17 -9.40 -13.51
C THR A 311 -10.70 -9.37 -13.58
N GLY A 312 -11.28 -8.17 -13.71
CA GLY A 312 -12.70 -7.99 -14.00
C GLY A 312 -13.67 -8.12 -12.82
N LEU A 313 -13.22 -8.41 -11.59
CA LEU A 313 -14.11 -8.53 -10.42
C LEU A 313 -14.95 -7.26 -10.20
N SER A 314 -14.29 -6.13 -10.00
CA SER A 314 -14.97 -4.85 -9.76
C SER A 314 -15.77 -4.36 -10.97
N LEU A 315 -15.27 -4.60 -12.18
CA LEU A 315 -15.99 -4.29 -13.41
C LEU A 315 -17.29 -5.09 -13.54
N SER A 316 -17.25 -6.40 -13.26
CA SER A 316 -18.43 -7.27 -13.33
C SER A 316 -19.49 -6.88 -12.31
N GLN A 317 -19.08 -6.54 -11.08
CA GLN A 317 -19.97 -6.06 -10.04
C GLN A 317 -20.62 -4.71 -10.43
N ALA A 318 -19.83 -3.75 -10.89
CA ALA A 318 -20.33 -2.46 -11.34
C ALA A 318 -21.30 -2.59 -12.54
N LYS A 319 -21.02 -3.48 -13.49
CA LYS A 319 -21.91 -3.78 -14.62
C LYS A 319 -23.22 -4.42 -14.19
N ARG A 320 -23.18 -5.39 -13.26
CA ARG A 320 -24.39 -6.01 -12.69
C ARG A 320 -25.29 -4.96 -12.03
N LEU A 321 -24.66 -4.01 -11.36
CA LEU A 321 -25.30 -2.86 -10.73
C LEU A 321 -25.59 -1.71 -11.70
N LYS A 322 -25.39 -1.91 -13.02
CA LYS A 322 -25.49 -0.91 -14.11
C LYS A 322 -25.01 0.48 -13.69
N LEU A 323 -23.78 0.53 -13.17
CA LEU A 323 -23.08 1.78 -12.83
C LEU A 323 -22.19 2.19 -13.99
N THR A 324 -21.97 3.50 -14.12
CA THR A 324 -20.95 4.02 -15.03
C THR A 324 -19.58 3.62 -14.50
N THR A 325 -18.73 3.05 -15.35
CA THR A 325 -17.37 2.66 -14.98
C THR A 325 -16.35 3.50 -15.71
N GLN A 326 -15.24 3.83 -15.05
CA GLN A 326 -14.13 4.57 -15.65
C GLN A 326 -12.77 4.01 -15.18
N ARG A 327 -11.75 4.06 -16.04
CA ARG A 327 -10.36 3.77 -15.72
C ARG A 327 -9.51 5.05 -15.80
N LEU A 328 -8.43 5.12 -15.03
CA LEU A 328 -7.48 6.23 -15.13
C LEU A 328 -6.73 6.20 -16.48
N PRO A 329 -6.37 7.35 -17.07
CA PRO A 329 -5.68 7.46 -18.35
C PRO A 329 -4.18 7.13 -18.26
N LEU A 330 -3.81 6.04 -17.59
CA LEU A 330 -2.40 5.69 -17.32
C LEU A 330 -1.58 5.53 -18.61
N GLU A 331 -2.13 4.88 -19.63
CA GLU A 331 -1.47 4.64 -20.91
C GLU A 331 -1.17 5.93 -21.70
N LYS A 332 -1.94 7.00 -21.46
CA LYS A 332 -1.76 8.28 -22.15
C LYS A 332 -0.58 9.07 -21.59
N TYR A 333 -0.38 9.02 -20.26
CA TYR A 333 0.57 9.87 -19.55
C TYR A 333 1.83 9.13 -19.07
N LEU A 334 1.80 7.80 -18.99
CA LEU A 334 2.88 6.98 -18.47
C LEU A 334 3.30 5.92 -19.50
N ASN A 335 4.59 5.92 -19.85
CA ASN A 335 5.20 4.76 -20.51
C ASN A 335 5.32 3.64 -19.48
N TRP A 336 4.40 2.69 -19.58
CA TRP A 336 4.27 1.61 -18.61
C TRP A 336 5.45 0.64 -18.71
N GLY A 337 6.11 0.39 -17.57
CA GLY A 337 7.19 -0.58 -17.44
C GLY A 337 6.67 -1.92 -16.92
N LEU A 338 7.34 -2.44 -15.89
CA LEU A 338 7.02 -3.73 -15.29
C LEU A 338 5.95 -3.59 -14.17
N GLY A 339 4.98 -4.52 -14.17
CA GLY A 339 3.96 -4.69 -13.13
C GLY A 339 2.53 -4.37 -13.58
N GLY A 340 1.53 -4.78 -12.79
CA GLY A 340 0.11 -4.58 -13.11
C GLY A 340 -0.36 -3.14 -12.99
N LYS A 341 -1.33 -2.75 -13.84
CA LYS A 341 -1.98 -1.43 -13.91
C LYS A 341 -2.94 -1.15 -12.75
N ASN A 342 -3.21 -2.16 -11.91
CA ASN A 342 -3.94 -2.00 -10.67
C ASN A 342 -3.10 -1.20 -9.67
N LEU A 343 -3.64 -0.05 -9.26
CA LEU A 343 -3.08 0.82 -8.24
C LEU A 343 -3.65 0.45 -6.87
N THR A 344 -2.90 0.75 -5.81
CA THR A 344 -3.35 0.53 -4.43
C THR A 344 -4.35 1.59 -3.98
N LEU A 345 -5.11 1.33 -2.92
CA LEU A 345 -6.14 2.28 -2.43
C LEU A 345 -5.51 3.64 -2.07
N ASP A 346 -4.35 3.61 -1.40
CA ASP A 346 -3.61 4.81 -1.03
C ASP A 346 -3.12 5.61 -2.25
N GLN A 347 -2.75 4.93 -3.35
CA GLN A 347 -2.37 5.60 -4.59
C GLN A 347 -3.59 6.25 -5.25
N MET A 348 -4.72 5.54 -5.27
CA MET A 348 -5.96 6.04 -5.85
C MET A 348 -6.43 7.33 -5.17
N ILE A 349 -6.52 7.36 -3.84
CA ILE A 349 -6.97 8.56 -3.15
C ILE A 349 -6.00 9.74 -3.31
N ARG A 350 -4.68 9.50 -3.33
CA ARG A 350 -3.70 10.57 -3.55
C ARG A 350 -3.82 11.18 -4.94
N ILE A 351 -4.07 10.34 -5.96
CA ILE A 351 -4.35 10.78 -7.32
C ILE A 351 -5.64 11.61 -7.34
N LEU A 352 -6.73 11.10 -6.76
CA LEU A 352 -8.01 11.80 -6.76
C LEU A 352 -7.97 13.12 -5.98
N LEU A 353 -7.25 13.19 -4.87
CA LEU A 353 -7.07 14.43 -4.11
C LEU A 353 -6.38 15.51 -4.95
N VAL A 354 -5.30 15.16 -5.67
CA VAL A 354 -4.62 16.12 -6.54
C VAL A 354 -5.48 16.49 -7.75
N LEU A 355 -6.21 15.54 -8.34
CA LEU A 355 -7.12 15.85 -9.43
C LEU A 355 -8.27 16.77 -8.99
N LYS A 356 -8.76 16.60 -7.76
CA LYS A 356 -9.79 17.47 -7.17
C LYS A 356 -9.28 18.90 -7.03
N ASP A 357 -8.03 19.06 -6.60
CA ASP A 357 -7.40 20.37 -6.35
C ASP A 357 -6.93 21.06 -7.64
N THR A 358 -6.29 20.33 -8.57
CA THR A 358 -5.58 20.94 -9.71
C THR A 358 -6.12 20.53 -11.08
N GLY A 359 -6.81 19.39 -11.17
CA GLY A 359 -7.24 18.80 -12.44
C GLY A 359 -6.09 18.31 -13.35
N ASP A 360 -4.83 18.39 -12.91
CA ASP A 360 -3.67 18.02 -13.72
C ASP A 360 -3.27 16.55 -13.51
N TRP A 361 -3.45 15.75 -14.56
CA TRP A 361 -3.03 14.36 -14.62
C TRP A 361 -1.52 14.17 -14.44
N MET A 362 -0.68 15.07 -14.94
CA MET A 362 0.78 14.93 -14.80
C MET A 362 1.21 15.09 -13.35
N GLU A 363 0.56 15.99 -12.61
CA GLU A 363 0.82 16.14 -11.18
C GLU A 363 0.27 14.96 -10.37
N ALA A 364 -0.98 14.57 -10.64
CA ALA A 364 -1.62 13.47 -9.93
C ALA A 364 -0.89 12.13 -10.12
N LEU A 365 -0.44 11.83 -11.33
CA LEU A 365 0.22 10.56 -11.65
C LEU A 365 1.65 10.44 -11.11
N LYS A 366 2.22 11.50 -10.49
CA LYS A 366 3.50 11.40 -9.73
C LYS A 366 3.43 10.40 -8.57
N PHE A 367 2.23 10.10 -8.08
CA PHE A 367 2.02 9.12 -7.01
C PHE A 367 2.05 7.67 -7.48
N VAL A 368 2.07 7.43 -8.80
CA VAL A 368 2.34 6.10 -9.35
C VAL A 368 3.81 5.75 -9.10
N PRO A 369 4.12 4.57 -8.53
CA PRO A 369 5.49 4.21 -8.21
C PRO A 369 6.42 4.24 -9.43
N LYS A 370 7.56 4.93 -9.31
CA LYS A 370 8.55 5.09 -10.39
C LYS A 370 8.99 3.76 -11.04
N ARG A 371 9.04 2.66 -10.27
CA ARG A 371 9.37 1.32 -10.81
C ARG A 371 8.38 0.80 -11.86
N LYS A 372 7.14 1.30 -11.88
CA LYS A 372 6.09 0.91 -12.84
C LYS A 372 6.11 1.78 -14.10
N GLN A 373 6.92 2.84 -14.15
CA GLN A 373 6.97 3.80 -15.25
C GLN A 373 8.40 4.01 -15.76
N ILE A 374 8.57 4.02 -17.07
CA ILE A 374 9.87 4.25 -17.70
C ILE A 374 10.12 5.75 -17.85
N ARG A 375 9.12 6.52 -18.33
CA ARG A 375 9.11 8.00 -18.46
C ARG A 375 7.66 8.53 -18.51
N PHE A 376 7.44 9.79 -18.16
CA PHE A 376 6.20 10.52 -18.49
C PHE A 376 6.20 10.84 -19.99
N THR A 377 5.06 10.68 -20.65
CA THR A 377 4.87 11.07 -22.05
C THR A 377 4.42 12.53 -22.10
N ASP A 378 5.19 13.38 -22.78
CA ASP A 378 4.73 14.74 -23.10
C ASP A 378 3.51 14.65 -24.01
N SER A 379 2.37 15.18 -23.54
CA SER A 379 1.10 15.19 -24.27
C SER A 379 1.20 15.98 -25.60
N SER A 380 2.27 16.75 -25.82
CA SER A 380 2.52 17.51 -27.05
C SER A 380 2.97 16.63 -28.23
N LEU A 381 3.44 15.39 -27.99
CA LEU A 381 3.93 14.51 -29.05
C LEU A 381 2.83 13.67 -29.71
N HIS A 382 1.66 13.49 -29.06
CA HIS A 382 0.55 12.74 -29.67
C HIS A 382 -0.27 13.56 -30.67
N LEU A 383 -0.40 14.89 -30.49
CA LEU A 383 -1.07 15.72 -31.50
C LEU A 383 -0.31 15.80 -32.83
N LYS A 384 1.02 15.66 -32.83
CA LYS A 384 1.83 15.68 -34.07
C LYS A 384 1.79 14.36 -34.83
N ASN A 385 1.62 13.23 -34.15
CA ASN A 385 1.63 11.93 -34.79
C ASN A 385 0.30 11.60 -35.47
N GLU A 386 -0.84 12.09 -34.97
CA GLU A 386 -2.14 11.89 -35.64
C GLU A 386 -2.27 12.74 -36.93
N SER A 387 -1.64 13.93 -36.99
CA SER A 387 -1.62 14.75 -38.21
C SER A 387 -0.73 14.17 -39.32
N ASP A 388 0.29 13.38 -38.97
CA ASP A 388 1.25 12.85 -39.95
C ASP A 388 0.81 11.48 -40.51
N THR A 389 0.06 10.70 -39.73
CA THR A 389 -0.53 9.43 -40.20
C THR A 389 -1.68 9.63 -41.19
N GLY A 390 -2.47 10.71 -41.09
CA GLY A 390 -3.54 11.00 -42.03
C GLY A 390 -3.05 11.41 -43.43
N THR A 391 -1.86 12.00 -43.50
CA THR A 391 -1.28 12.53 -44.76
C THR A 391 -0.58 11.42 -45.55
N ARG A 392 0.07 10.47 -44.87
CA ARG A 392 0.72 9.31 -45.50
C ARG A 392 -0.28 8.32 -46.11
N THR A 393 -1.42 8.07 -45.47
CA THR A 393 -2.44 7.14 -45.98
C THR A 393 -3.11 7.68 -47.25
N LYS A 394 -3.37 9.00 -47.32
CA LYS A 394 -3.93 9.64 -48.53
C LYS A 394 -2.96 9.64 -49.71
N LEU A 395 -1.65 9.79 -49.46
CA LEU A 395 -0.63 9.73 -50.52
C LEU A 395 -0.44 8.30 -51.07
N PHE A 396 -0.60 7.28 -50.23
CA PHE A 396 -0.51 5.88 -50.65
C PHE A 396 -1.76 5.41 -51.42
N GLU A 397 -2.95 5.86 -51.02
CA GLU A 397 -4.20 5.58 -51.75
C GLU A 397 -4.29 6.31 -53.09
N PHE A 398 -3.72 7.52 -53.21
CA PHE A 398 -3.69 8.24 -54.48
C PHE A 398 -2.73 7.59 -55.50
N ARG A 399 -1.61 7.02 -55.02
CA ARG A 399 -0.62 6.32 -55.87
C ARG A 399 -1.15 4.98 -56.40
N ASN A 400 -1.85 4.20 -55.56
CA ASN A 400 -2.45 2.94 -55.99
C ASN A 400 -3.62 3.12 -56.99
N ARG A 401 -4.34 4.25 -56.93
CA ARG A 401 -5.43 4.55 -57.88
C ARG A 401 -4.93 4.92 -59.29
N GLN A 402 -3.71 5.44 -59.40
CA GLN A 402 -3.06 5.75 -60.69
C GLN A 402 -2.47 4.51 -61.36
N GLU A 403 -2.00 3.52 -60.59
CA GLU A 403 -1.44 2.28 -61.16
C GLU A 403 -2.52 1.28 -61.62
N GLN A 404 -3.71 1.27 -61.01
CA GLN A 404 -4.82 0.42 -61.45
C GLN A 404 -5.58 0.96 -62.68
N GLY A 405 -5.35 2.21 -63.09
CA GLY A 405 -5.96 2.81 -64.29
C GLY A 405 -5.25 2.49 -65.61
N LYS A 406 -4.06 1.86 -65.57
CA LYS A 406 -3.23 1.59 -66.78
C LYS A 406 -3.24 0.14 -67.27
N THR A 407 -3.91 -0.79 -66.59
CA THR A 407 -3.91 -2.22 -66.94
C THR A 407 -5.21 -2.72 -67.58
N HIS A 408 -6.14 -1.83 -67.94
CA HIS A 408 -7.40 -2.24 -68.60
C HIS A 408 -7.64 -1.52 -69.93
N LEU A 409 -6.67 -1.62 -70.85
CA LEU A 409 -6.91 -1.42 -72.28
C LEU A 409 -5.89 -2.24 -73.08
N GLN A 410 -6.23 -3.51 -73.32
CA GLN A 410 -5.89 -4.27 -74.52
C GLN A 410 -6.29 -5.73 -74.32
N ARG A 411 -7.39 -6.13 -74.97
CA ARG A 411 -7.56 -7.39 -75.72
C ARG A 411 -9.06 -7.65 -75.95
N THR A 412 -9.54 -7.26 -77.12
CA THR A 412 -10.73 -7.80 -77.78
C THR A 412 -10.27 -8.56 -79.03
N PRO A 413 -10.74 -9.79 -79.30
CA PRO A 413 -10.58 -10.41 -80.60
C PRO A 413 -11.85 -10.23 -81.44
N ALA A 414 -11.72 -9.91 -82.71
CA ALA A 414 -12.78 -10.07 -83.69
C ALA A 414 -12.16 -10.49 -85.03
N GLY A 415 -12.54 -11.67 -85.50
CA GLY A 415 -12.21 -12.17 -86.82
C GLY A 415 -13.35 -11.90 -87.81
N SER A 416 -12.95 -11.59 -89.05
CA SER A 416 -13.55 -11.95 -90.34
C SER A 416 -15.02 -11.55 -90.64
N LYS A 417 -15.21 -10.69 -91.66
CA LYS A 417 -15.77 -11.08 -92.97
C LYS A 417 -15.75 -9.92 -94.00
N HIS A 418 -15.44 -10.32 -95.24
CA HIS A 418 -15.40 -9.63 -96.54
C HIS A 418 -14.19 -8.76 -96.88
#